data_AF-A0A6J4RJL4-F1
#
_entry.id   AF-A0A6J4RJL4-F1
#
_cell.length_a   1.000
_cell.length_b   1.000
_cell.length_c   1.000
_cell.angle_alpha   90.00
_cell.angle_beta   90.00
_cell.angle_gamma   90.00
#
_symmetry.space_group_name_H-M   'P 1'
#
loop_
_entity.id
_entity.type
_entity.pdbx_description
1 polymer ?
#
loop_
_entity_poly.entity_id
_entity_poly.type
_entity_poly.pdbx_seq_one_letter_code
_entity_poly.pdbx_strand_id
1 'polypeptide(L)'
;MQFAAGDPDVAASGDGTRRPAPRAVARMRNHTSTSDCAVCRGPLFLRYRGSAAAPSAATFAPSRHRPGEHGDLYECRRCGTVQQPSLPGGSALHSLYRAMDDGEYLAEEAGRRRTAARLLDLIGQHVPRGRLLDVGCGHGVLLAEARARGYEVLGLELAAGAVRHAREELGLPVLDIPLEEFQPQADAAFDVIVLADVLEHVEDPVEAIDACCGLLTDGGVLCVVTPDPSSAVARLAGRRWWGYLPAHRCLLPRRTVLELLAARGLVISTDVPLVRSFSAGRWVAGLAERAGALSRPLARLAADERLTGELSLSLGDECVVLAHRLRPETPERARVRDRGAVRKVHVVLPAYNAEATVTQVAERLDPAVADRALLVDDASSDRTAEVALEAGLEVLRHPANRGYGANQKTSYVRALQSGADVVVMVHADNQYDPDLVGEMARPILEGRADLVMGSRLLEDRAVAGGMPPWKWVGNRLLTWAENRAFGARFSEYHTGYRAFSADALRRVAFLRNDDGFVFDQEIVAQLLERGARVVEIPIPTRYFHEASSVSFRSSVAYGLRTLLVLVRFRNHVRGRWANLEAPIGSLRPHDERIARAAARRQPGAA
;
A
#
# COMPACT_ATOMS: atom_id res chain seq x y z
N MET A 1 -33.25 -52.63 51.79
CA MET A 1 -32.12 -53.39 52.36
C MET A 1 -30.87 -52.54 52.17
N GLN A 2 -30.51 -51.73 53.17
CA GLN A 2 -29.46 -51.98 54.17
C GLN A 2 -28.03 -51.74 53.64
N PHE A 3 -27.55 -50.52 53.96
CA PHE A 3 -26.25 -50.11 54.52
C PHE A 3 -24.92 -50.78 54.17
N ALA A 4 -23.93 -49.89 54.00
CA ALA A 4 -22.56 -49.86 54.59
C ALA A 4 -21.44 -49.86 53.53
N ALA A 5 -20.28 -49.20 53.65
CA ALA A 5 -19.71 -48.06 54.42
C ALA A 5 -18.18 -48.20 54.27
N GLY A 6 -17.45 -47.09 54.18
CA GLY A 6 -16.09 -46.97 54.74
C GLY A 6 -14.89 -47.25 53.84
N ASP A 7 -14.21 -46.17 53.47
CA ASP A 7 -12.76 -46.10 53.14
C ASP A 7 -11.90 -46.40 54.40
N PRO A 8 -10.61 -46.79 54.27
CA PRO A 8 -9.57 -45.76 54.36
C PRO A 8 -8.23 -46.02 53.61
N ASP A 9 -7.49 -44.92 53.44
CA ASP A 9 -6.08 -44.74 53.08
C ASP A 9 -5.08 -45.79 53.63
N VAL A 10 -3.98 -46.01 52.88
CA VAL A 10 -2.57 -45.77 53.33
C VAL A 10 -1.55 -46.22 52.26
N ALA A 11 -0.66 -45.28 51.93
CA ALA A 11 0.75 -45.36 51.50
C ALA A 11 1.22 -46.32 50.38
N ALA A 12 1.80 -45.72 49.33
CA ALA A 12 2.71 -46.38 48.40
C ALA A 12 4.06 -45.65 48.34
N SER A 13 5.14 -46.40 48.53
CA SER A 13 6.55 -45.98 48.44
C SER A 13 7.36 -46.96 47.57
N GLY A 14 8.29 -46.45 46.75
CA GLY A 14 9.34 -47.18 46.03
C GLY A 14 9.12 -47.17 44.51
N ASP A 15 9.55 -46.14 43.76
CA ASP A 15 10.89 -45.83 43.23
C ASP A 15 11.49 -46.88 42.28
N GLY A 16 12.03 -46.38 41.15
CA GLY A 16 13.15 -47.04 40.48
C GLY A 16 13.07 -47.24 38.97
N THR A 17 12.91 -46.19 38.16
CA THR A 17 13.72 -45.96 36.92
C THR A 17 13.44 -44.58 36.33
N ARG A 18 14.25 -43.58 36.69
CA ARG A 18 14.25 -42.23 36.07
C ARG A 18 15.11 -42.23 34.80
N ARG A 19 14.51 -41.90 33.65
CA ARG A 19 15.23 -41.42 32.46
C ARG A 19 15.71 -39.98 32.70
N PRO A 20 16.90 -39.57 32.21
CA PRO A 20 17.44 -38.25 32.48
C PRO A 20 16.63 -37.18 31.73
N ALA A 21 16.24 -36.12 32.46
CA ALA A 21 15.65 -34.93 31.90
C ALA A 21 16.67 -34.21 30.99
N PRO A 22 16.26 -33.70 29.82
CA PRO A 22 17.13 -32.87 29.00
C PRO A 22 17.43 -31.57 29.77
N ARG A 23 18.72 -31.31 29.97
CA ARG A 23 19.25 -30.08 30.58
C ARG A 23 18.61 -28.86 29.93
N ALA A 24 17.89 -28.07 30.73
CA ALA A 24 17.45 -26.74 30.35
C ALA A 24 18.68 -25.85 30.13
N VAL A 25 19.05 -25.66 28.87
CA VAL A 25 19.97 -24.59 28.48
C VAL A 25 19.18 -23.29 28.61
N ALA A 26 19.57 -22.45 29.57
CA ALA A 26 19.04 -21.11 29.72
C ALA A 26 19.22 -20.34 28.40
N ARG A 27 18.14 -20.20 27.64
CA ARG A 27 18.09 -19.35 26.45
C ARG A 27 18.11 -17.90 26.91
N MET A 28 19.27 -17.26 26.82
CA MET A 28 19.32 -15.81 26.66
C MET A 28 18.44 -15.44 25.46
N ARG A 29 17.43 -14.60 25.70
CA ARG A 29 16.51 -14.11 24.69
C ARG A 29 17.24 -13.11 23.79
N ASN A 30 17.81 -13.58 22.68
CA ASN A 30 18.12 -12.72 21.54
C ASN A 30 16.89 -12.66 20.63
N HIS A 31 16.27 -11.49 20.53
CA HIS A 31 15.20 -11.20 19.58
C HIS A 31 15.77 -11.15 18.15
N THR A 32 15.45 -12.16 17.33
CA THR A 32 15.19 -12.12 15.87
C THR A 32 15.11 -13.57 15.37
N SER A 33 13.90 -14.10 15.15
CA SER A 33 13.77 -15.35 14.39
C SER A 33 14.05 -15.06 12.91
N THR A 34 15.04 -15.73 12.34
CA THR A 34 15.40 -15.67 10.91
C THR A 34 14.37 -16.35 9.99
N SER A 35 13.20 -16.71 10.51
CA SER A 35 12.16 -17.49 9.80
C SER A 35 11.04 -16.65 9.18
N ASP A 36 10.86 -15.40 9.61
CA ASP A 36 9.65 -14.62 9.30
C ASP A 36 9.95 -13.35 8.52
N CYS A 37 9.02 -12.94 7.65
CA CYS A 37 9.16 -11.74 6.84
C CYS A 37 9.24 -10.47 7.69
N ALA A 38 10.21 -9.59 7.40
CA ALA A 38 10.39 -8.33 8.12
C ALA A 38 9.17 -7.39 7.98
N VAL A 39 8.49 -7.45 6.83
CA VAL A 39 7.36 -6.58 6.48
C VAL A 39 6.04 -7.06 7.08
N CYS A 40 5.65 -8.31 6.81
CA CYS A 40 4.31 -8.81 7.16
C CYS A 40 4.29 -9.98 8.15
N ARG A 41 5.46 -10.39 8.64
CA ARG A 41 5.66 -11.56 9.54
C ARG A 41 5.11 -12.88 8.96
N GLY A 42 4.90 -12.94 7.64
CA GLY A 42 4.50 -14.14 6.93
C GLY A 42 5.69 -15.10 6.69
N PRO A 43 5.40 -16.36 6.31
CA PRO A 43 6.44 -17.37 6.12
C PRO A 43 7.33 -17.07 4.93
N LEU A 44 8.62 -17.27 5.12
CA LEU A 44 9.65 -17.13 4.10
C LEU A 44 9.97 -18.48 3.45
N PHE A 45 10.35 -18.44 2.17
CA PHE A 45 10.98 -19.58 1.50
C PHE A 45 12.21 -19.12 0.74
N LEU A 46 13.23 -19.95 0.70
CA LEU A 46 14.44 -19.69 -0.07
C LEU A 46 14.09 -19.66 -1.57
N ARG A 47 14.21 -18.48 -2.19
CA ARG A 47 13.97 -18.26 -3.61
C ARG A 47 15.22 -18.55 -4.41
N TYR A 48 16.36 -17.98 -3.98
CA TYR A 48 17.67 -18.20 -4.61
C TYR A 48 18.76 -18.36 -3.54
N ARG A 49 19.65 -19.34 -3.73
CA ARG A 49 20.89 -19.42 -2.97
C ARG A 49 21.84 -18.32 -3.42
N GLY A 50 22.46 -17.67 -2.46
CA GLY A 50 23.47 -16.64 -2.68
C GLY A 50 24.78 -17.21 -3.21
N SER A 51 25.55 -16.33 -3.83
CA SER A 51 26.91 -16.59 -4.30
C SER A 51 27.91 -15.54 -3.80
N ALA A 52 27.42 -14.46 -3.16
CA ALA A 52 28.26 -13.37 -2.69
C ALA A 52 29.14 -13.78 -1.50
N ALA A 53 30.30 -13.13 -1.41
CA ALA A 53 31.14 -13.15 -0.22
C ALA A 53 30.41 -12.51 0.98
N ALA A 54 31.00 -12.66 2.18
CA ALA A 54 30.46 -12.03 3.38
C ALA A 54 30.30 -10.50 3.18
N PRO A 55 29.23 -9.90 3.73
CA PRO A 55 28.99 -8.45 3.68
C PRO A 55 30.21 -7.63 4.10
N SER A 56 30.60 -6.68 3.26
CA SER A 56 31.68 -5.72 3.50
C SER A 56 31.33 -4.35 2.94
N ALA A 57 32.00 -3.30 3.41
CA ALA A 57 31.81 -1.94 2.92
C ALA A 57 32.02 -1.83 1.38
N ALA A 58 32.98 -2.57 0.83
CA ALA A 58 33.24 -2.58 -0.62
C ALA A 58 32.09 -3.23 -1.42
N THR A 59 31.49 -4.30 -0.90
CA THR A 59 30.35 -4.98 -1.55
C THR A 59 29.03 -4.22 -1.40
N PHE A 60 29.00 -3.20 -0.53
CA PHE A 60 27.81 -2.39 -0.29
C PHE A 60 27.69 -1.21 -1.26
N ALA A 61 28.78 -0.82 -1.92
CA ALA A 61 28.79 0.22 -2.94
C ALA A 61 27.92 -0.18 -4.14
N PRO A 62 26.77 0.48 -4.39
CA PRO A 62 25.85 0.07 -5.45
C PRO A 62 26.46 0.16 -6.84
N SER A 63 27.37 1.10 -7.11
CA SER A 63 27.93 1.24 -8.46
C SER A 63 28.88 0.10 -8.84
N ARG A 64 29.39 -0.67 -7.85
CA ARG A 64 30.33 -1.79 -8.02
C ARG A 64 29.67 -3.18 -8.02
N HIS A 65 28.34 -3.25 -8.01
CA HIS A 65 27.60 -4.52 -7.96
C HIS A 65 27.77 -5.34 -9.25
N ARG A 66 27.63 -6.67 -9.12
CA ARG A 66 27.64 -7.60 -10.26
C ARG A 66 26.37 -8.44 -10.28
N PRO A 67 25.61 -8.47 -11.39
CA PRO A 67 24.37 -9.24 -11.46
C PRO A 67 24.56 -10.73 -11.15
N GLY A 68 23.87 -11.21 -10.11
CA GLY A 68 23.94 -12.58 -9.61
C GLY A 68 24.84 -12.78 -8.39
N GLU A 69 25.54 -11.74 -7.95
CA GLU A 69 26.28 -11.71 -6.67
C GLU A 69 25.37 -11.11 -5.59
N HIS A 70 24.71 -11.97 -4.82
CA HIS A 70 23.90 -11.60 -3.66
C HIS A 70 24.00 -12.71 -2.60
N GLY A 71 23.59 -12.43 -1.37
CA GLY A 71 23.39 -13.44 -0.32
C GLY A 71 22.14 -14.29 -0.57
N ASP A 72 21.78 -15.16 0.37
CA ASP A 72 20.56 -15.96 0.22
C ASP A 72 19.31 -15.08 0.16
N LEU A 73 18.51 -15.24 -0.90
CA LEU A 73 17.27 -14.48 -1.11
C LEU A 73 16.08 -15.32 -0.69
N TYR A 74 15.32 -14.80 0.27
CA TYR A 74 14.09 -15.39 0.77
C TYR A 74 12.89 -14.57 0.31
N GLU A 75 11.88 -15.22 -0.24
CA GLU A 75 10.62 -14.57 -0.62
C GLU A 75 9.51 -14.90 0.38
N CYS A 76 8.73 -13.90 0.75
CA CYS A 76 7.56 -14.08 1.59
C CYS A 76 6.36 -14.58 0.79
N ARG A 77 5.71 -15.66 1.27
CA ARG A 77 4.50 -16.21 0.64
C ARG A 77 3.25 -15.31 0.74
N ARG A 78 3.27 -14.23 1.51
CA ARG A 78 2.12 -13.36 1.80
C ARG A 78 2.20 -11.94 1.22
N CYS A 79 3.41 -11.40 1.05
CA CYS A 79 3.57 -10.09 0.40
C CYS A 79 4.39 -10.18 -0.88
N GLY A 80 5.16 -11.25 -1.07
CA GLY A 80 6.14 -11.36 -2.15
C GLY A 80 7.39 -10.51 -1.91
N THR A 81 7.58 -9.91 -0.73
CA THR A 81 8.83 -9.24 -0.37
C THR A 81 9.97 -10.24 -0.46
N VAL A 82 11.03 -9.86 -1.17
CA VAL A 82 12.28 -10.62 -1.25
C VAL A 82 13.27 -9.99 -0.28
N GLN A 83 13.89 -10.77 0.58
CA GLN A 83 14.76 -10.26 1.65
C GLN A 83 16.01 -11.13 1.85
N GLN A 84 17.04 -10.53 2.44
CA GLN A 84 18.29 -11.19 2.87
C GLN A 84 18.38 -11.16 4.41
N PRO A 85 17.77 -12.12 5.12
CA PRO A 85 17.72 -12.12 6.59
C PRO A 85 19.10 -12.26 7.26
N SER A 86 20.11 -12.72 6.50
CA SER A 86 21.47 -12.91 7.00
C SER A 86 22.30 -11.62 7.05
N LEU A 87 21.81 -10.51 6.50
CA LEU A 87 22.52 -9.24 6.58
C LEU A 87 22.51 -8.71 8.02
N PRO A 88 23.61 -8.08 8.47
CA PRO A 88 23.67 -7.47 9.80
C PRO A 88 22.59 -6.38 9.94
N GLY A 89 22.08 -6.20 11.16
CA GLY A 89 21.14 -5.14 11.54
C GLY A 89 21.79 -4.11 12.46
N GLY A 90 21.05 -3.06 12.80
CA GLY A 90 21.44 -2.00 13.74
C GLY A 90 22.81 -1.36 13.45
N SER A 91 23.58 -1.11 14.51
CA SER A 91 24.87 -0.40 14.43
C SER A 91 25.91 -1.07 13.51
N ALA A 92 25.85 -2.40 13.37
CA ALA A 92 26.74 -3.12 12.45
C ALA A 92 26.43 -2.79 10.98
N LEU A 93 25.14 -2.66 10.64
CA LEU A 93 24.72 -2.20 9.32
C LEU A 93 25.15 -0.75 9.08
N HIS A 94 24.91 0.15 10.05
CA HIS A 94 25.30 1.55 9.95
C HIS A 94 26.82 1.72 9.77
N SER A 95 27.61 0.87 10.44
CA SER A 95 29.08 0.88 10.31
C SER A 95 29.54 0.51 8.90
N LEU A 96 28.89 -0.46 8.25
CA LEU A 96 29.17 -0.83 6.86
C LEU A 96 28.87 0.32 5.91
N TYR A 97 27.74 1.02 6.09
CA TYR A 97 27.40 2.20 5.28
C TYR A 97 28.36 3.36 5.52
N ARG A 98 28.71 3.66 6.76
CA ARG A 98 29.67 4.74 7.10
C ARG A 98 31.04 4.52 6.45
N ALA A 99 31.47 3.26 6.39
CA ALA A 99 32.74 2.85 5.78
C ALA A 99 32.65 2.62 4.26
N MET A 100 31.46 2.67 3.66
CA MET A 100 31.25 2.48 2.23
C MET A 100 31.86 3.64 1.45
N ASP A 101 32.55 3.31 0.37
CA ASP A 101 33.07 4.26 -0.61
C ASP A 101 32.57 3.89 -2.01
N ASP A 102 31.86 4.82 -2.65
CA ASP A 102 31.32 4.67 -4.00
C ASP A 102 31.77 5.79 -4.93
N GLY A 103 33.09 5.89 -5.15
CA GLY A 103 33.69 6.91 -6.02
C GLY A 103 33.25 6.87 -7.50
N GLU A 104 32.63 5.77 -7.97
CA GLU A 104 32.09 5.69 -9.34
C GLU A 104 30.72 6.38 -9.48
N TYR A 105 30.05 6.69 -8.36
CA TYR A 105 28.73 7.30 -8.36
C TYR A 105 28.67 8.61 -9.15
N LEU A 106 29.70 9.45 -8.98
CA LEU A 106 29.81 10.78 -9.61
C LEU A 106 30.21 10.72 -11.09
N ALA A 107 30.70 9.59 -11.60
CA ALA A 107 31.01 9.45 -13.03
C ALA A 107 29.77 9.63 -13.92
N GLU A 108 28.58 9.37 -13.38
CA GLU A 108 27.29 9.53 -14.06
C GLU A 108 26.49 10.74 -13.53
N GLU A 109 27.15 11.75 -12.95
CA GLU A 109 26.48 12.88 -12.29
C GLU A 109 25.47 13.60 -13.20
N ALA A 110 25.83 13.88 -14.47
CA ALA A 110 24.92 14.54 -15.41
C ALA A 110 23.62 13.73 -15.65
N GLY A 111 23.75 12.41 -15.79
CA GLY A 111 22.63 11.47 -15.84
C GLY A 111 21.77 11.49 -14.58
N ARG A 112 22.42 11.49 -13.42
CA ARG A 112 21.75 11.54 -12.12
C ARG A 112 21.01 12.85 -11.90
N ARG A 113 21.59 14.00 -12.28
CA ARG A 113 20.94 15.32 -12.25
C ARG A 113 19.67 15.34 -13.10
N ARG A 114 19.71 14.80 -14.33
CA ARG A 114 18.48 14.68 -15.16
C ARG A 114 17.45 13.72 -14.58
N THR A 115 17.88 12.66 -13.92
CA THR A 115 16.97 11.74 -13.22
C THR A 115 16.29 12.46 -12.05
N ALA A 116 17.07 13.17 -11.22
CA ALA A 116 16.57 13.98 -10.11
C ALA A 116 15.64 15.11 -10.59
N ALA A 117 15.98 15.79 -11.68
CA ALA A 117 15.15 16.83 -12.28
C ALA A 117 13.75 16.29 -12.65
N ARG A 118 13.67 15.12 -13.31
CA ARG A 118 12.37 14.50 -13.65
C ARG A 118 11.58 14.11 -12.41
N LEU A 119 12.25 13.60 -11.38
CA LEU A 119 11.59 13.27 -10.12
C LEU A 119 11.01 14.52 -9.45
N LEU A 120 11.78 15.60 -9.42
CA LEU A 120 11.35 16.90 -8.91
C LEU A 120 10.28 17.56 -9.79
N ASP A 121 10.21 17.25 -11.09
CA ASP A 121 9.12 17.70 -11.97
C ASP A 121 7.80 17.03 -11.57
N LEU A 122 7.82 15.72 -11.28
CA LEU A 122 6.65 15.00 -10.78
C LEU A 122 6.22 15.51 -9.40
N ILE A 123 7.17 15.72 -8.49
CA ILE A 123 6.87 16.29 -7.16
C ILE A 123 6.30 17.71 -7.29
N GLY A 124 6.92 18.54 -8.14
CA GLY A 124 6.57 19.95 -8.31
C GLY A 124 5.19 20.18 -8.93
N GLN A 125 4.62 19.20 -9.62
CA GLN A 125 3.22 19.24 -10.08
C GLN A 125 2.22 19.32 -8.92
N HIS A 126 2.62 18.85 -7.73
CA HIS A 126 1.76 18.86 -6.54
C HIS A 126 2.25 19.83 -5.46
N VAL A 127 3.56 19.86 -5.21
CA VAL A 127 4.18 20.70 -4.17
C VAL A 127 5.36 21.42 -4.79
N PRO A 128 5.18 22.59 -5.44
CA PRO A 128 6.24 23.23 -6.24
C PRO A 128 7.35 23.90 -5.41
N ARG A 129 7.10 24.12 -4.12
CA ARG A 129 8.01 24.74 -3.16
C ARG A 129 7.68 24.25 -1.76
N GLY A 130 8.62 24.39 -0.83
CA GLY A 130 8.43 24.01 0.57
C GLY A 130 9.69 23.42 1.17
N ARG A 131 9.55 22.76 2.32
CA ARG A 131 10.64 22.07 3.01
C ARG A 131 10.75 20.65 2.48
N LEU A 132 11.93 20.27 2.01
CA LEU A 132 12.23 18.97 1.43
C LEU A 132 13.27 18.23 2.28
N LEU A 133 12.89 17.03 2.73
CA LEU A 133 13.80 16.06 3.34
C LEU A 133 14.17 14.99 2.31
N ASP A 134 15.46 14.79 2.07
CA ASP A 134 15.99 13.67 1.28
C ASP A 134 16.68 12.68 2.23
N VAL A 135 16.07 11.51 2.43
CA VAL A 135 16.62 10.47 3.32
C VAL A 135 17.50 9.56 2.48
N GLY A 136 18.74 9.33 2.90
CA GLY A 136 19.73 8.64 2.06
C GLY A 136 20.13 9.49 0.86
N CYS A 137 20.43 10.76 1.07
CA CYS A 137 20.65 11.72 -0.02
C CYS A 137 21.92 11.45 -0.85
N GLY A 138 22.75 10.48 -0.44
CA GLY A 138 24.01 10.13 -1.08
C GLY A 138 24.89 11.36 -1.23
N HIS A 139 25.44 11.55 -2.43
CA HIS A 139 26.30 12.70 -2.76
C HIS A 139 25.52 14.03 -2.87
N GLY A 140 24.23 14.08 -2.53
CA GLY A 140 23.45 15.34 -2.50
C GLY A 140 23.03 15.88 -3.88
N VAL A 141 23.10 15.07 -4.95
CA VAL A 141 22.71 15.50 -6.30
C VAL A 141 21.25 15.93 -6.36
N LEU A 142 20.33 15.13 -5.80
CA LEU A 142 18.90 15.47 -5.76
C LEU A 142 18.65 16.72 -4.91
N LEU A 143 19.28 16.81 -3.74
CA LEU A 143 19.21 17.99 -2.86
C LEU A 143 19.69 19.27 -3.54
N ALA A 144 20.78 19.21 -4.31
CA ALA A 144 21.28 20.36 -5.06
C ALA A 144 20.27 20.83 -6.11
N GLU A 145 19.69 19.89 -6.88
CA GLU A 145 18.64 20.20 -7.86
C GLU A 145 17.38 20.76 -7.19
N ALA A 146 16.98 20.22 -6.03
CA ALA A 146 15.84 20.72 -5.25
C ALA A 146 16.11 22.15 -4.75
N ARG A 147 17.29 22.41 -4.18
CA ARG A 147 17.66 23.76 -3.73
C ARG A 147 17.67 24.76 -4.89
N ALA A 148 18.15 24.35 -6.07
CA ALA A 148 18.13 25.20 -7.27
C ALA A 148 16.70 25.54 -7.74
N ARG A 149 15.72 24.69 -7.42
CA ARG A 149 14.28 24.93 -7.66
C ARG A 149 13.59 25.69 -6.54
N GLY A 150 14.32 26.12 -5.50
CA GLY A 150 13.82 26.97 -4.42
C GLY A 150 13.24 26.22 -3.21
N TYR A 151 13.47 24.91 -3.07
CA TYR A 151 13.11 24.19 -1.85
C TYR A 151 14.08 24.53 -0.71
N GLU A 152 13.56 24.61 0.52
CA GLU A 152 14.37 24.54 1.73
C GLU A 152 14.74 23.07 1.95
N VAL A 153 16.02 22.75 1.85
CA VAL A 153 16.47 21.35 1.82
C VAL A 153 17.11 20.90 3.13
N LEU A 154 16.95 19.62 3.45
CA LEU A 154 17.70 18.90 4.48
C LEU A 154 17.99 17.47 3.99
N GLY A 155 19.22 17.00 4.16
CA GLY A 155 19.62 15.63 3.83
C GLY A 155 19.95 14.78 5.05
N LEU A 156 19.65 13.48 5.00
CA LEU A 156 20.19 12.48 5.91
C LEU A 156 21.06 11.50 5.10
N GLU A 157 22.28 11.21 5.53
CA GLU A 157 23.17 10.25 4.85
C GLU A 157 24.19 9.67 5.83
N LEU A 158 24.54 8.38 5.69
CA LEU A 158 25.50 7.70 6.54
C LEU A 158 26.90 7.58 5.92
N ALA A 159 26.99 7.48 4.60
CA ALA A 159 28.25 7.25 3.90
C ALA A 159 29.17 8.48 4.03
N ALA A 160 30.28 8.34 4.75
CA ALA A 160 31.12 9.47 5.13
C ALA A 160 31.69 10.22 3.92
N GLY A 161 32.02 9.51 2.82
CA GLY A 161 32.46 10.13 1.58
C GLY A 161 31.37 11.00 0.92
N ALA A 162 30.13 10.50 0.92
CA ALA A 162 28.99 11.17 0.32
C ALA A 162 28.55 12.40 1.14
N VAL A 163 28.52 12.29 2.48
CA VAL A 163 28.29 13.40 3.41
C VAL A 163 29.31 14.52 3.18
N ARG A 164 30.60 14.15 3.09
CA ARG A 164 31.69 15.11 2.87
C ARG A 164 31.47 15.86 1.56
N HIS A 165 31.24 15.14 0.47
CA HIS A 165 30.97 15.75 -0.84
C HIS A 165 29.77 16.70 -0.80
N ALA A 166 28.63 16.27 -0.23
CA ALA A 166 27.44 17.10 -0.17
C ALA A 166 27.65 18.39 0.66
N ARG A 167 28.40 18.33 1.77
CA ARG A 167 28.68 19.49 2.63
C ARG A 167 29.77 20.41 2.06
N GLU A 168 30.89 19.84 1.64
CA GLU A 168 32.10 20.60 1.28
C GLU A 168 32.05 21.10 -0.17
N GLU A 169 31.60 20.26 -1.11
CA GLU A 169 31.57 20.61 -2.54
C GLU A 169 30.27 21.31 -2.96
N LEU A 170 29.14 20.84 -2.42
CA LEU A 170 27.81 21.38 -2.78
C LEU A 170 27.27 22.37 -1.74
N GLY A 171 27.89 22.51 -0.56
CA GLY A 171 27.42 23.42 0.49
C GLY A 171 26.01 23.09 0.99
N LEU A 172 25.63 21.81 1.04
CA LEU A 172 24.28 21.37 1.41
C LEU A 172 24.16 21.05 2.91
N PRO A 173 23.00 21.34 3.54
CA PRO A 173 22.71 20.95 4.91
C PRO A 173 22.39 19.45 4.98
N VAL A 174 23.40 18.62 5.26
CA VAL A 174 23.26 17.18 5.43
C VAL A 174 23.60 16.78 6.86
N LEU A 175 22.84 15.88 7.47
CA LEU A 175 23.10 15.28 8.78
C LEU A 175 23.62 13.85 8.62
N ASP A 176 24.64 13.51 9.41
CA ASP A 176 25.28 12.18 9.40
C ASP A 176 24.63 11.24 10.42
N ILE A 177 23.35 10.96 10.20
CA ILE A 177 22.52 10.14 11.08
C ILE A 177 21.53 9.32 10.24
N PRO A 178 21.13 8.14 10.73
CA PRO A 178 20.07 7.37 10.10
C PRO A 178 18.69 7.98 10.39
N LEU A 179 17.67 7.59 9.62
CA LEU A 179 16.31 8.12 9.78
C LEU A 179 15.73 7.82 11.17
N GLU A 180 16.08 6.67 11.74
CA GLU A 180 15.61 6.17 13.03
C GLU A 180 16.06 7.07 14.20
N GLU A 181 17.23 7.72 14.05
CA GLU A 181 17.79 8.66 15.03
C GLU A 181 17.36 10.11 14.76
N PHE A 182 16.74 10.39 13.62
CA PHE A 182 16.30 11.73 13.27
C PHE A 182 15.14 12.19 14.16
N GLN A 183 15.42 13.17 15.00
CA GLN A 183 14.43 13.85 15.83
C GLN A 183 14.22 15.26 15.28
N PRO A 184 13.07 15.55 14.67
CA PRO A 184 12.76 16.89 14.24
C PRO A 184 12.65 17.81 15.45
N GLN A 185 12.96 19.09 15.26
CA GLN A 185 12.54 20.13 16.21
C GLN A 185 11.00 20.13 16.31
N ALA A 186 10.44 20.60 17.42
CA ALA A 186 9.01 20.43 17.75
C ALA A 186 8.02 20.88 16.65
N ASP A 187 8.42 21.82 15.78
CA ASP A 187 7.61 22.35 14.67
C ASP A 187 8.15 21.97 13.26
N ALA A 188 9.17 21.11 13.18
CA ALA A 188 9.84 20.81 11.92
C ALA A 188 9.14 19.68 11.14
N ALA A 189 8.06 20.02 10.44
CA ALA A 189 7.42 19.17 9.43
C ALA A 189 7.94 19.49 8.01
N PHE A 190 7.78 18.54 7.09
CA PHE A 190 8.23 18.63 5.70
C PHE A 190 7.07 18.53 4.71
N ASP A 191 7.12 19.36 3.69
CA ASP A 191 6.15 19.35 2.58
C ASP A 191 6.48 18.25 1.57
N VAL A 192 7.76 17.91 1.45
CA VAL A 192 8.25 16.83 0.60
C VAL A 192 9.22 15.96 1.40
N ILE A 193 9.03 14.65 1.35
CA ILE A 193 10.02 13.67 1.81
C ILE A 193 10.34 12.72 0.67
N VAL A 194 11.61 12.51 0.37
CA VAL A 194 12.08 11.61 -0.67
C VAL A 194 12.80 10.41 -0.04
N LEU A 195 12.38 9.21 -0.44
CA LEU A 195 13.01 7.92 -0.17
C LEU A 195 13.41 7.31 -1.52
N ALA A 196 14.53 7.75 -2.09
CA ALA A 196 14.98 7.29 -3.40
C ALA A 196 16.07 6.23 -3.27
N ASP A 197 15.74 4.97 -3.61
CA ASP A 197 16.62 3.81 -3.46
C ASP A 197 17.07 3.65 -1.99
N VAL A 198 16.11 3.67 -1.06
CA VAL A 198 16.35 3.67 0.42
C VAL A 198 15.62 2.54 1.12
N LEU A 199 14.36 2.27 0.76
CA LEU A 199 13.52 1.30 1.47
C LEU A 199 14.11 -0.11 1.43
N GLU A 200 14.86 -0.43 0.38
CA GLU A 200 15.55 -1.69 0.21
C GLU A 200 16.79 -1.85 1.08
N HIS A 201 17.31 -0.77 1.65
CA HIS A 201 18.53 -0.72 2.45
C HIS A 201 18.26 -0.61 3.96
N VAL A 202 17.10 -0.12 4.36
CA VAL A 202 16.73 0.03 5.78
C VAL A 202 16.41 -1.31 6.46
N GLU A 203 16.59 -1.35 7.77
CA GLU A 203 16.31 -2.56 8.56
C GLU A 203 14.82 -2.91 8.60
N ASP A 204 13.98 -1.92 8.91
CA ASP A 204 12.52 -2.05 8.94
C ASP A 204 11.89 -0.99 8.01
N PRO A 205 11.53 -1.36 6.76
CA PRO A 205 10.92 -0.42 5.82
C PRO A 205 9.52 0.03 6.26
N VAL A 206 8.85 -0.72 7.14
CA VAL A 206 7.53 -0.36 7.67
C VAL A 206 7.68 0.79 8.67
N GLU A 207 8.68 0.71 9.56
CA GLU A 207 9.00 1.77 10.51
C GLU A 207 9.57 3.02 9.82
N ALA A 208 10.36 2.86 8.76
CA ALA A 208 10.82 3.99 7.94
C ALA A 208 9.65 4.76 7.31
N ILE A 209 8.67 4.06 6.72
CA ILE A 209 7.46 4.70 6.18
C ILE A 209 6.65 5.37 7.30
N ASP A 210 6.51 4.74 8.47
CA ASP A 210 5.81 5.35 9.62
C ASP A 210 6.50 6.63 10.11
N ALA A 211 7.84 6.64 10.18
CA ALA A 211 8.63 7.82 10.54
C ALA A 211 8.40 8.96 9.52
N CYS A 212 8.54 8.67 8.22
CA CYS A 212 8.28 9.66 7.17
C CYS A 212 6.84 10.17 7.21
N CYS A 213 5.85 9.30 7.44
CA CYS A 213 4.48 9.75 7.65
C CYS A 213 4.43 10.76 8.80
N GLY A 214 4.98 10.44 9.97
CA GLY A 214 5.03 11.35 11.13
C GLY A 214 5.62 12.73 10.85
N LEU A 215 6.53 12.84 9.89
CA LEU A 215 7.25 14.06 9.52
C LEU A 215 6.54 14.90 8.44
N LEU A 216 5.52 14.38 7.75
CA LEU A 216 4.81 15.11 6.70
C LEU A 216 3.87 16.18 7.24
N THR A 217 3.86 17.35 6.60
CA THR A 217 2.79 18.35 6.73
C THR A 217 1.47 17.80 6.17
N ASP A 218 0.36 18.43 6.56
CA ASP A 218 -0.91 18.20 5.88
C ASP A 218 -0.84 18.81 4.46
N GLY A 219 -1.21 18.02 3.46
CA GLY A 219 -0.96 18.31 2.05
C GLY A 219 0.40 17.81 1.53
N GLY A 220 1.33 17.48 2.43
CA GLY A 220 2.67 17.04 2.07
C GLY A 220 2.71 15.71 1.31
N VAL A 221 3.81 15.50 0.57
CA VAL A 221 4.03 14.34 -0.30
C VAL A 221 5.23 13.51 0.14
N LEU A 222 5.03 12.20 0.25
CA LEU A 222 6.09 11.21 0.34
C LEU A 222 6.35 10.64 -1.06
N CYS A 223 7.57 10.83 -1.56
CA CYS A 223 8.07 10.25 -2.79
C CYS A 223 8.89 9.01 -2.46
N VAL A 224 8.47 7.84 -2.97
CA VAL A 224 9.20 6.58 -2.85
C VAL A 224 9.68 6.14 -4.22
N VAL A 225 10.99 5.93 -4.35
CA VAL A 225 11.60 5.28 -5.52
C VAL A 225 12.25 3.99 -5.06
N THR A 226 11.86 2.88 -5.68
CA THR A 226 12.36 1.55 -5.28
C THR A 226 12.31 0.57 -6.46
N PRO A 227 13.24 -0.39 -6.52
CA PRO A 227 13.15 -1.54 -7.41
C PRO A 227 11.91 -2.40 -7.12
N ASP A 228 11.30 -2.98 -8.15
CA ASP A 228 10.15 -3.89 -8.07
C ASP A 228 10.55 -5.34 -8.42
N PRO A 229 10.74 -6.23 -7.41
CA PRO A 229 11.07 -7.64 -7.65
C PRO A 229 9.93 -8.43 -8.31
N SER A 230 8.73 -7.84 -8.41
CA SER A 230 7.57 -8.44 -9.06
C SER A 230 7.40 -8.06 -10.54
N SER A 231 8.27 -7.19 -11.06
CA SER A 231 8.27 -6.76 -12.45
C SER A 231 8.55 -7.92 -13.43
N ALA A 232 8.12 -7.75 -14.69
CA ALA A 232 8.38 -8.73 -15.74
C ALA A 232 9.89 -8.91 -15.98
N VAL A 233 10.65 -7.82 -15.96
CA VAL A 233 12.11 -7.84 -16.12
C VAL A 233 12.79 -8.58 -14.97
N ALA A 234 12.39 -8.36 -13.72
CA ALA A 234 12.92 -9.10 -12.57
C ALA A 234 12.63 -10.60 -12.67
N ARG A 235 11.42 -10.98 -13.10
CA ARG A 235 11.05 -12.39 -13.30
C ARG A 235 11.86 -13.05 -14.42
N LEU A 236 12.08 -12.34 -15.53
CA LEU A 236 12.84 -12.86 -16.67
C LEU A 236 14.34 -13.00 -16.34
N ALA A 237 14.92 -12.00 -15.67
CA ALA A 237 16.33 -12.01 -15.29
C ALA A 237 16.65 -13.03 -14.17
N GLY A 238 15.63 -13.49 -13.43
CA GLY A 238 15.76 -14.51 -12.39
C GLY A 238 16.76 -14.09 -11.31
N ARG A 239 17.66 -14.99 -10.89
CA ARG A 239 18.69 -14.70 -9.88
C ARG A 239 19.71 -13.62 -10.30
N ARG A 240 19.76 -13.26 -11.58
CA ARG A 240 20.68 -12.25 -12.12
C ARG A 240 20.01 -10.90 -12.34
N TRP A 241 18.81 -10.69 -11.79
CA TRP A 241 18.20 -9.37 -11.81
C TRP A 241 19.08 -8.38 -11.04
N TRP A 242 19.27 -7.19 -11.60
CA TRP A 242 20.23 -6.22 -11.08
C TRP A 242 19.82 -5.70 -9.70
N GLY A 243 18.52 -5.62 -9.42
CA GLY A 243 18.01 -5.19 -8.11
C GLY A 243 18.30 -6.16 -6.97
N TYR A 244 18.89 -7.33 -7.22
CA TYR A 244 19.41 -8.22 -6.18
C TYR A 244 20.88 -7.90 -5.88
N LEU A 245 21.11 -6.91 -5.01
CA LEU A 245 22.44 -6.51 -4.56
C LEU A 245 22.78 -7.09 -3.17
N PRO A 246 24.06 -7.26 -2.81
CA PRO A 246 24.46 -7.64 -1.46
C PRO A 246 23.96 -6.68 -0.36
N ALA A 247 23.78 -5.40 -0.68
CA ALA A 247 23.29 -4.38 0.26
C ALA A 247 21.76 -4.33 0.40
N HIS A 248 20.99 -4.99 -0.48
CA HIS A 248 19.53 -4.91 -0.46
C HIS A 248 18.95 -5.88 0.57
N ARG A 249 18.52 -5.35 1.71
CA ARG A 249 17.91 -6.12 2.79
C ARG A 249 16.49 -6.57 2.46
N CYS A 250 15.65 -5.67 1.94
CA CYS A 250 14.21 -5.90 1.74
C CYS A 250 13.69 -5.26 0.44
N LEU A 251 13.48 -6.06 -0.61
CA LEU A 251 12.86 -5.60 -1.86
C LEU A 251 11.35 -5.80 -1.81
N LEU A 252 10.60 -4.70 -1.80
CA LEU A 252 9.15 -4.71 -1.71
C LEU A 252 8.54 -4.70 -3.12
N PRO A 253 7.65 -5.65 -3.46
CA PRO A 253 6.83 -5.54 -4.66
C PRO A 253 6.06 -4.23 -4.71
N ARG A 254 5.87 -3.66 -5.91
CA ARG A 254 5.09 -2.43 -6.11
C ARG A 254 3.74 -2.43 -5.37
N ARG A 255 2.99 -3.52 -5.46
CA ARG A 255 1.70 -3.70 -4.74
C ARG A 255 1.82 -3.58 -3.21
N THR A 256 2.94 -4.04 -2.64
CA THR A 256 3.21 -4.05 -1.20
C THR A 256 3.50 -2.62 -0.74
N VAL A 257 4.28 -1.86 -1.53
CA VAL A 257 4.53 -0.44 -1.27
C VAL A 257 3.22 0.35 -1.26
N LEU A 258 2.40 0.20 -2.31
CA LEU A 258 1.10 0.88 -2.41
C LEU A 258 0.17 0.55 -1.24
N GLU A 259 0.08 -0.73 -0.86
CA GLU A 259 -0.73 -1.17 0.28
C GLU A 259 -0.23 -0.57 1.60
N LEU A 260 1.08 -0.56 1.85
CA LEU A 260 1.65 -0.01 3.08
C LEU A 260 1.41 1.50 3.19
N LEU A 261 1.56 2.25 2.09
CA LEU A 261 1.31 3.69 2.04
C LEU A 261 -0.18 3.99 2.23
N ALA A 262 -1.05 3.31 1.49
CA ALA A 262 -2.50 3.51 1.58
C ALA A 262 -3.06 3.10 2.95
N ALA A 263 -2.56 2.03 3.58
CA ALA A 263 -3.04 1.61 4.91
C ALA A 263 -2.73 2.64 6.02
N ARG A 264 -1.70 3.47 5.81
CA ARG A 264 -1.37 4.62 6.68
C ARG A 264 -2.23 5.84 6.40
N GLY A 265 -3.13 5.75 5.42
CA GLY A 265 -4.00 6.83 5.03
C GLY A 265 -3.31 7.85 4.13
N LEU A 266 -2.24 7.48 3.43
CA LEU A 266 -1.74 8.30 2.34
C LEU A 266 -2.55 8.03 1.07
N VAL A 267 -2.83 9.07 0.30
CA VAL A 267 -3.52 8.97 -0.99
C VAL A 267 -2.46 8.96 -2.08
N ILE A 268 -2.31 7.84 -2.79
CA ILE A 268 -1.38 7.75 -3.92
C ILE A 268 -1.89 8.68 -5.03
N SER A 269 -1.02 9.47 -5.63
CA SER A 269 -1.33 10.37 -6.77
C SER A 269 -0.61 9.94 -8.04
N THR A 270 0.62 9.46 -7.90
CA THR A 270 1.47 9.02 -9.00
C THR A 270 2.02 7.63 -8.69
N ASP A 271 2.03 6.77 -9.70
CA ASP A 271 2.56 5.42 -9.61
C ASP A 271 3.06 4.97 -11.00
N VAL A 272 4.28 5.40 -11.34
CA VAL A 272 4.85 5.30 -12.70
C VAL A 272 6.21 4.60 -12.68
N PRO A 273 6.65 4.00 -13.79
CA PRO A 273 8.01 3.50 -13.91
C PRO A 273 9.05 4.62 -13.76
N LEU A 274 10.14 4.37 -13.05
CA LEU A 274 11.27 5.30 -13.02
C LEU A 274 11.94 5.34 -14.39
N VAL A 275 12.29 6.54 -14.85
CA VAL A 275 13.14 6.75 -16.04
C VAL A 275 14.52 7.19 -15.57
N ARG A 276 15.52 6.33 -15.73
CA ARG A 276 16.91 6.65 -15.41
C ARG A 276 17.62 7.25 -16.61
N SER A 277 18.46 8.26 -16.37
CA SER A 277 19.39 8.80 -17.35
C SER A 277 20.81 8.38 -17.01
N PHE A 278 21.49 7.77 -17.98
CA PHE A 278 22.91 7.41 -17.90
C PHE A 278 23.56 7.63 -19.26
N SER A 279 24.90 7.66 -19.28
CA SER A 279 25.69 7.64 -20.51
C SER A 279 25.33 6.42 -21.38
N ALA A 280 25.44 6.56 -22.71
CA ALA A 280 25.22 5.44 -23.62
C ALA A 280 26.18 4.28 -23.32
N GLY A 281 27.44 4.58 -22.99
CA GLY A 281 28.42 3.60 -22.52
C GLY A 281 27.95 2.81 -21.30
N ARG A 282 27.40 3.47 -20.27
CA ARG A 282 26.87 2.79 -19.08
C ARG A 282 25.69 1.88 -19.38
N TRP A 283 24.79 2.28 -20.29
CA TRP A 283 23.69 1.41 -20.72
C TRP A 283 24.20 0.15 -21.42
N VAL A 284 25.17 0.30 -22.33
CA VAL A 284 25.79 -0.83 -23.03
C VAL A 284 26.56 -1.72 -22.06
N ALA A 285 27.27 -1.15 -21.08
CA ALA A 285 27.97 -1.90 -20.03
C ALA A 285 26.98 -2.75 -19.22
N GLY A 286 25.87 -2.15 -18.78
CA GLY A 286 24.81 -2.89 -18.10
C GLY A 286 24.22 -4.01 -18.96
N LEU A 287 24.01 -3.79 -20.26
CA LEU A 287 23.57 -4.86 -21.16
C LEU A 287 24.62 -5.97 -21.27
N ALA A 288 25.90 -5.61 -21.37
CA ALA A 288 27.01 -6.56 -21.44
C ALA A 288 27.03 -7.51 -20.23
N GLU A 289 26.79 -7.01 -19.02
CA GLU A 289 26.72 -7.81 -17.79
C GLU A 289 25.61 -8.86 -17.80
N ARG A 290 24.56 -8.63 -18.60
CA ARG A 290 23.35 -9.46 -18.69
C ARG A 290 23.34 -10.39 -19.91
N ALA A 291 24.11 -10.09 -20.95
CA ALA A 291 23.97 -10.70 -22.28
C ALA A 291 24.73 -12.03 -22.52
N GLY A 292 25.25 -12.67 -21.46
CA GLY A 292 25.87 -14.00 -21.57
C GLY A 292 26.98 -14.07 -22.62
N ALA A 293 26.77 -14.82 -23.70
CA ALA A 293 27.73 -14.97 -24.80
C ALA A 293 28.07 -13.64 -25.51
N LEU A 294 27.18 -12.65 -25.48
CA LEU A 294 27.39 -11.32 -26.05
C LEU A 294 28.05 -10.33 -25.07
N SER A 295 28.39 -10.77 -23.84
CA SER A 295 29.03 -9.91 -22.84
C SER A 295 30.32 -9.27 -23.34
N ARG A 296 31.24 -10.05 -23.92
CA ARG A 296 32.53 -9.56 -24.42
C ARG A 296 32.42 -8.52 -25.55
N PRO A 297 31.66 -8.75 -26.64
CA PRO A 297 31.51 -7.73 -27.69
C PRO A 297 30.81 -6.47 -27.17
N LEU A 298 29.79 -6.59 -26.31
CA LEU A 298 29.11 -5.44 -25.74
C LEU A 298 29.99 -4.66 -24.75
N ALA A 299 30.81 -5.34 -23.93
CA ALA A 299 31.74 -4.66 -23.02
C ALA A 299 32.81 -3.86 -23.79
N ARG A 300 33.28 -4.37 -24.93
CA ARG A 300 34.19 -3.62 -25.82
C ARG A 300 33.51 -2.40 -26.42
N LEU A 301 32.26 -2.54 -26.83
CA LEU A 301 31.46 -1.42 -27.34
C LEU A 301 31.23 -0.38 -26.24
N ALA A 302 30.91 -0.80 -25.01
CA ALA A 302 30.69 0.10 -23.87
C ALA A 302 31.92 0.94 -23.51
N ALA A 303 33.13 0.42 -23.77
CA ALA A 303 34.39 1.12 -23.56
C ALA A 303 34.81 2.02 -24.74
N ASP A 304 34.03 2.06 -25.83
CA ASP A 304 34.31 2.93 -26.98
C ASP A 304 33.96 4.38 -26.63
N GLU A 305 34.96 5.25 -26.53
CA GLU A 305 34.80 6.67 -26.22
C GLU A 305 33.92 7.42 -27.25
N ARG A 306 33.67 6.83 -28.42
CA ARG A 306 32.76 7.40 -29.44
C ARG A 306 31.28 7.22 -29.07
N LEU A 307 30.95 6.35 -28.11
CA LEU A 307 29.60 6.24 -27.53
C LEU A 307 29.31 7.44 -26.63
N THR A 308 29.11 8.56 -27.29
CA THR A 308 28.78 9.84 -26.69
C THR A 308 27.27 10.02 -26.60
N GLY A 309 26.83 10.79 -25.61
CA GLY A 309 25.42 11.08 -25.39
C GLY A 309 24.80 10.28 -24.24
N GLU A 310 23.62 10.73 -23.85
CA GLU A 310 22.95 10.28 -22.64
C GLU A 310 21.56 9.77 -23.01
N LEU A 311 21.26 8.56 -22.56
CA LEU A 311 20.00 7.89 -22.87
C LEU A 311 19.15 7.84 -21.60
N SER A 312 17.86 8.12 -21.78
CA SER A 312 16.87 8.11 -20.70
C SER A 312 15.88 6.99 -20.96
N LEU A 313 15.98 5.93 -20.17
CA LEU A 313 15.22 4.69 -20.39
C LEU A 313 14.55 4.25 -19.09
N SER A 314 13.42 3.56 -19.24
CA SER A 314 12.79 2.80 -18.18
C SER A 314 12.66 1.34 -18.60
N LEU A 315 13.08 0.42 -17.73
CA LEU A 315 12.90 -1.02 -17.94
C LEU A 315 11.64 -1.55 -17.25
N GLY A 316 10.91 -0.70 -16.52
CA GLY A 316 9.68 -1.07 -15.82
C GLY A 316 9.89 -1.95 -14.58
N ASP A 317 11.11 -2.03 -14.05
CA ASP A 317 11.48 -2.77 -12.85
C ASP A 317 11.87 -1.88 -11.67
N GLU A 318 11.58 -0.59 -11.78
CA GLU A 318 11.66 0.41 -10.73
C GLU A 318 10.43 1.29 -10.83
N CYS A 319 9.90 1.74 -9.69
CA CYS A 319 8.74 2.60 -9.65
C CYS A 319 8.99 3.86 -8.86
N VAL A 320 8.32 4.93 -9.27
CA VAL A 320 8.14 6.18 -8.52
C VAL A 320 6.70 6.21 -8.02
N VAL A 321 6.54 6.32 -6.71
CA VAL A 321 5.23 6.44 -6.05
C VAL A 321 5.19 7.76 -5.29
N LEU A 322 4.23 8.63 -5.62
CA LEU A 322 3.92 9.82 -4.84
C LEU A 322 2.66 9.58 -4.00
N ALA A 323 2.76 9.81 -2.70
CA ALA A 323 1.68 9.54 -1.74
C ALA A 323 1.47 10.74 -0.81
N HIS A 324 0.23 11.26 -0.77
CA HIS A 324 -0.10 12.50 -0.07
C HIS A 324 -0.73 12.25 1.30
N ARG A 325 -0.31 13.05 2.29
CA ARG A 325 -1.04 13.17 3.55
C ARG A 325 -2.16 14.19 3.37
N LEU A 326 -3.40 13.72 3.22
CA LEU A 326 -4.56 14.59 3.02
C LEU A 326 -5.50 14.53 4.22
N ARG A 327 -5.90 15.69 4.73
CA ARG A 327 -6.96 15.81 5.73
C ARG A 327 -8.30 16.12 5.07
N PRO A 328 -9.40 15.52 5.55
CA PRO A 328 -10.72 15.96 5.17
C PRO A 328 -10.96 17.41 5.59
N GLU A 329 -11.48 18.22 4.68
CA GLU A 329 -12.07 19.51 4.95
C GLU A 329 -13.38 19.30 5.72
N THR A 330 -13.56 20.07 6.80
CA THR A 330 -14.76 20.00 7.64
C THR A 330 -15.69 21.16 7.32
N PRO A 331 -16.98 20.92 7.11
CA PRO A 331 -17.94 21.99 6.83
C PRO A 331 -18.21 22.84 8.08
N GLU A 332 -18.55 24.12 7.92
CA GLU A 332 -18.91 25.02 9.04
C GLU A 332 -20.08 24.47 9.87
N ARG A 333 -21.05 23.86 9.19
CA ARG A 333 -22.21 23.22 9.80
C ARG A 333 -22.36 21.80 9.27
N ALA A 334 -21.70 20.86 9.94
CA ALA A 334 -21.82 19.44 9.63
C ALA A 334 -23.28 18.95 9.73
N ARG A 335 -23.76 18.32 8.65
CA ARG A 335 -25.08 17.69 8.54
C ARG A 335 -25.20 16.49 9.46
N VAL A 336 -24.16 15.68 9.47
CA VAL A 336 -24.02 14.48 10.30
C VAL A 336 -22.93 14.75 11.33
N ARG A 337 -23.17 14.35 12.59
CA ARG A 337 -22.20 14.48 13.69
C ARG A 337 -22.14 13.16 14.44
N ASP A 338 -21.01 12.94 15.12
CA ASP A 338 -20.86 11.78 16.00
C ASP A 338 -21.95 11.83 17.07
N ARG A 339 -22.82 10.82 17.10
CA ARG A 339 -23.95 10.75 18.04
C ARG A 339 -23.53 10.22 19.41
N GLY A 340 -22.25 9.86 19.60
CA GLY A 340 -21.76 9.19 20.79
C GLY A 340 -22.28 7.75 20.93
N ALA A 341 -22.72 7.15 19.81
CA ALA A 341 -23.23 5.79 19.79
C ALA A 341 -22.11 4.79 20.13
N VAL A 342 -22.47 3.71 20.84
CA VAL A 342 -21.51 2.62 21.16
C VAL A 342 -20.93 2.00 19.89
N ARG A 343 -21.72 1.96 18.81
CA ARG A 343 -21.24 1.57 17.48
C ARG A 343 -21.51 2.65 16.45
N LYS A 344 -20.47 2.98 15.70
CA LYS A 344 -20.44 4.10 14.76
C LYS A 344 -20.76 3.65 13.33
N VAL A 345 -21.70 4.34 12.70
CA VAL A 345 -22.06 4.18 11.29
C VAL A 345 -21.46 5.33 10.49
N HIS A 346 -20.49 5.03 9.65
CA HIS A 346 -19.86 6.01 8.76
C HIS A 346 -20.43 5.85 7.35
N VAL A 347 -20.94 6.94 6.79
CA VAL A 347 -21.33 7.01 5.38
C VAL A 347 -20.15 7.52 4.57
N VAL A 348 -19.82 6.82 3.50
CA VAL A 348 -18.81 7.25 2.54
C VAL A 348 -19.43 7.48 1.17
N LEU A 349 -19.07 8.60 0.56
CA LEU A 349 -19.62 9.04 -0.72
C LEU A 349 -18.51 9.20 -1.77
N PRO A 350 -18.22 8.16 -2.57
CA PRO A 350 -17.35 8.33 -3.72
C PRO A 350 -18.01 9.29 -4.72
N ALA A 351 -17.27 10.31 -5.15
CA ALA A 351 -17.77 11.35 -6.05
C ALA A 351 -16.80 11.64 -7.19
N TYR A 352 -17.36 11.89 -8.37
CA TYR A 352 -16.65 12.45 -9.53
C TYR A 352 -17.70 13.13 -10.43
N ASN A 353 -17.59 14.45 -10.57
CA ASN A 353 -18.53 15.32 -11.29
C ASN A 353 -20.01 15.11 -10.87
N ALA A 354 -20.28 15.27 -9.57
CA ALA A 354 -21.58 15.09 -8.94
C ALA A 354 -22.23 16.40 -8.43
N GLU A 355 -21.78 17.57 -8.91
CA GLU A 355 -22.28 18.89 -8.48
C GLU A 355 -23.82 18.97 -8.50
N ALA A 356 -24.46 18.42 -9.53
CA ALA A 356 -25.91 18.50 -9.72
C ALA A 356 -26.74 17.68 -8.71
N THR A 357 -26.12 16.75 -7.96
CA THR A 357 -26.85 15.73 -7.19
C THR A 357 -26.45 15.64 -5.73
N VAL A 358 -25.25 16.10 -5.37
CA VAL A 358 -24.68 15.93 -4.03
C VAL A 358 -25.52 16.59 -2.93
N THR A 359 -26.10 17.77 -3.18
CA THR A 359 -26.97 18.47 -2.21
C THR A 359 -28.19 17.63 -1.86
N GLN A 360 -28.86 17.04 -2.87
CA GLN A 360 -30.03 16.21 -2.65
C GLN A 360 -29.66 14.94 -1.85
N VAL A 361 -28.49 14.36 -2.10
CA VAL A 361 -28.00 13.22 -1.33
C VAL A 361 -27.76 13.61 0.13
N ALA A 362 -27.08 14.73 0.38
CA ALA A 362 -26.79 15.23 1.72
C ALA A 362 -28.05 15.56 2.54
N GLU A 363 -29.06 16.19 1.92
CA GLU A 363 -30.31 16.55 2.58
C GLU A 363 -31.10 15.32 3.06
N ARG A 364 -31.00 14.20 2.34
CA ARG A 364 -31.68 12.95 2.64
C ARG A 364 -30.92 12.04 3.60
N LEU A 365 -29.66 12.32 3.89
CA LEU A 365 -28.94 11.59 4.92
C LEU A 365 -29.54 11.89 6.29
N ASP A 366 -30.03 10.85 6.96
CA ASP A 366 -30.61 10.94 8.30
C ASP A 366 -29.49 11.08 9.36
N PRO A 367 -29.38 12.25 10.02
CA PRO A 367 -28.40 12.45 11.08
C PRO A 367 -28.70 11.64 12.35
N ALA A 368 -29.88 11.02 12.47
CA ALA A 368 -30.19 10.11 13.56
C ALA A 368 -29.57 8.72 13.37
N VAL A 369 -29.07 8.39 12.17
CA VAL A 369 -28.49 7.08 11.85
C VAL A 369 -26.98 7.14 11.67
N ALA A 370 -26.49 8.12 10.90
CA ALA A 370 -25.07 8.24 10.60
C ALA A 370 -24.33 9.01 11.70
N ASP A 371 -23.08 8.63 11.96
CA ASP A 371 -22.17 9.32 12.90
C ASP A 371 -21.14 10.18 12.15
N ARG A 372 -20.95 9.90 10.86
CA ARG A 372 -20.09 10.68 9.96
C ARG A 372 -20.52 10.49 8.52
N ALA A 373 -20.38 11.54 7.71
CA ALA A 373 -20.56 11.47 6.27
C ALA A 373 -19.33 12.10 5.57
N LEU A 374 -18.54 11.27 4.89
CA LEU A 374 -17.33 11.68 4.20
C LEU A 374 -17.52 11.49 2.69
N LEU A 375 -17.54 12.59 1.96
CA LEU A 375 -17.41 12.58 0.51
C LEU A 375 -15.92 12.54 0.13
N VAL A 376 -15.56 11.60 -0.73
CA VAL A 376 -14.24 11.53 -1.34
C VAL A 376 -14.39 11.96 -2.78
N ASP A 377 -13.84 13.12 -3.12
CA ASP A 377 -13.86 13.67 -4.47
C ASP A 377 -12.66 13.18 -5.27
N ASP A 378 -12.89 12.49 -6.40
CA ASP A 378 -11.82 11.92 -7.24
C ASP A 378 -11.28 12.94 -8.26
N ALA A 379 -10.93 14.14 -7.77
CA ALA A 379 -10.49 15.29 -8.55
C ALA A 379 -11.52 15.71 -9.61
N SER A 380 -12.73 16.07 -9.17
CA SER A 380 -13.78 16.57 -10.07
C SER A 380 -13.35 17.86 -10.78
N SER A 381 -13.89 18.07 -11.98
CA SER A 381 -13.69 19.29 -12.78
C SER A 381 -14.78 20.35 -12.55
N ASP A 382 -15.84 19.99 -11.83
CA ASP A 382 -16.97 20.84 -11.47
C ASP A 382 -16.90 21.24 -9.99
N ARG A 383 -17.96 21.86 -9.43
CA ARG A 383 -17.99 22.31 -8.03
C ARG A 383 -18.41 21.23 -7.02
N THR A 384 -18.23 19.94 -7.34
CA THR A 384 -18.67 18.82 -6.47
C THR A 384 -18.20 18.97 -5.04
N ALA A 385 -16.91 19.28 -4.84
CA ALA A 385 -16.32 19.37 -3.52
C ALA A 385 -16.83 20.58 -2.73
N GLU A 386 -16.97 21.74 -3.36
CA GLU A 386 -17.52 22.96 -2.74
C GLU A 386 -18.97 22.74 -2.33
N VAL A 387 -19.80 22.24 -3.23
CA VAL A 387 -21.23 22.01 -2.97
C VAL A 387 -21.42 20.95 -1.88
N ALA A 388 -20.57 19.93 -1.82
CA ALA A 388 -20.59 18.95 -0.75
C ALA A 388 -20.29 19.58 0.64
N LEU A 389 -19.31 20.48 0.72
CA LEU A 389 -19.00 21.21 1.96
C LEU A 389 -20.16 22.14 2.36
N GLU A 390 -20.71 22.88 1.41
CA GLU A 390 -21.87 23.76 1.61
C GLU A 390 -23.10 22.96 2.10
N ALA A 391 -23.28 21.73 1.61
CA ALA A 391 -24.34 20.81 2.02
C ALA A 391 -24.07 20.11 3.38
N GLY A 392 -22.94 20.41 4.03
CA GLY A 392 -22.62 19.91 5.36
C GLY A 392 -21.96 18.52 5.40
N LEU A 393 -21.37 18.07 4.30
CA LEU A 393 -20.55 16.86 4.24
C LEU A 393 -19.07 17.18 4.51
N GLU A 394 -18.34 16.27 5.14
CA GLU A 394 -16.88 16.34 5.11
C GLU A 394 -16.38 15.97 3.71
N VAL A 395 -15.30 16.61 3.26
CA VAL A 395 -14.77 16.39 1.92
C VAL A 395 -13.29 16.08 1.97
N LEU A 396 -12.87 15.00 1.31
CA LEU A 396 -11.47 14.73 1.00
C LEU A 396 -11.30 14.72 -0.51
N ARG A 397 -10.47 15.63 -1.03
CA ARG A 397 -10.19 15.73 -2.47
C ARG A 397 -8.93 14.93 -2.83
N HIS A 398 -9.02 14.09 -3.84
CA HIS A 398 -7.84 13.46 -4.43
C HIS A 398 -7.04 14.49 -5.24
N PRO A 399 -5.70 14.37 -5.29
CA PRO A 399 -4.83 15.25 -6.08
C PRO A 399 -4.90 14.95 -7.59
N ALA A 400 -5.41 13.79 -7.97
CA ALA A 400 -5.63 13.37 -9.35
C ALA A 400 -6.74 12.31 -9.38
N ASN A 401 -7.48 12.21 -10.49
CA ASN A 401 -8.48 11.17 -10.69
C ASN A 401 -7.80 9.80 -10.77
N ARG A 402 -8.23 8.86 -9.93
CA ARG A 402 -7.67 7.50 -9.87
C ARG A 402 -8.67 6.39 -10.13
N GLY A 403 -9.93 6.74 -10.31
CA GLY A 403 -11.00 5.81 -10.60
C GLY A 403 -11.73 5.35 -9.34
N TYR A 404 -12.89 4.75 -9.61
CA TYR A 404 -13.88 4.37 -8.62
C TYR A 404 -13.36 3.43 -7.51
N GLY A 405 -12.54 2.44 -7.85
CA GLY A 405 -11.93 1.53 -6.89
C GLY A 405 -10.87 2.22 -6.01
N ALA A 406 -10.07 3.13 -6.57
CA ALA A 406 -9.12 3.92 -5.79
C ALA A 406 -9.83 4.84 -4.79
N ASN A 407 -10.92 5.48 -5.21
CA ASN A 407 -11.78 6.28 -4.33
C ASN A 407 -12.37 5.44 -3.18
N GLN A 408 -12.92 4.26 -3.49
CA GLN A 408 -13.42 3.33 -2.47
C GLN A 408 -12.34 2.94 -1.47
N LYS A 409 -11.11 2.67 -1.92
CA LYS A 409 -9.98 2.37 -1.02
C LYS A 409 -9.74 3.51 -0.03
N THR A 410 -9.67 4.75 -0.51
CA THR A 410 -9.51 5.94 0.35
C THR A 410 -10.68 6.07 1.32
N SER A 411 -11.91 5.94 0.83
CA SER A 411 -13.15 5.98 1.62
C SER A 411 -13.12 4.98 2.78
N TYR A 412 -12.83 3.71 2.50
CA TYR A 412 -12.79 2.66 3.52
C TYR A 412 -11.66 2.84 4.51
N VAL A 413 -10.45 3.20 4.04
CA VAL A 413 -9.33 3.50 4.94
C VAL A 413 -9.69 4.63 5.91
N ARG A 414 -10.28 5.72 5.40
CA ARG A 414 -10.66 6.88 6.23
C ARG A 414 -11.74 6.55 7.23
N ALA A 415 -12.76 5.79 6.83
CA ALA A 415 -13.81 5.34 7.74
C ALA A 415 -13.21 4.46 8.88
N LEU A 416 -12.38 3.48 8.52
CA LEU A 416 -11.76 2.57 9.50
C LEU A 416 -10.80 3.29 10.47
N GLN A 417 -9.99 4.23 9.96
CA GLN A 417 -9.06 5.01 10.79
C GLN A 417 -9.78 5.95 11.75
N SER A 418 -11.02 6.32 11.43
CA SER A 418 -11.85 7.21 12.24
C SER A 418 -12.81 6.46 13.17
N GLY A 419 -12.60 5.15 13.35
CA GLY A 419 -13.33 4.35 14.32
C GLY A 419 -14.70 3.85 13.87
N ALA A 420 -14.96 3.76 12.56
CA ALA A 420 -16.19 3.15 12.08
C ALA A 420 -16.32 1.69 12.54
N ASP A 421 -17.55 1.29 12.93
CA ASP A 421 -17.95 -0.11 13.11
C ASP A 421 -18.72 -0.62 11.89
N VAL A 422 -19.47 0.26 11.24
CA VAL A 422 -20.19 0.01 9.99
C VAL A 422 -19.84 1.10 8.99
N VAL A 423 -19.52 0.71 7.77
CA VAL A 423 -19.28 1.63 6.65
C VAL A 423 -20.36 1.41 5.60
N VAL A 424 -21.15 2.44 5.31
CA VAL A 424 -22.20 2.41 4.29
C VAL A 424 -21.76 3.26 3.11
N MET A 425 -21.70 2.66 1.92
CA MET A 425 -21.38 3.38 0.69
C MET A 425 -22.66 3.90 0.03
N VAL A 426 -22.75 5.21 -0.16
CA VAL A 426 -23.83 5.88 -0.89
C VAL A 426 -23.19 6.69 -2.01
N HIS A 427 -23.57 6.44 -3.26
CA HIS A 427 -23.00 7.19 -4.39
C HIS A 427 -23.49 8.64 -4.36
N ALA A 428 -22.58 9.58 -4.64
CA ALA A 428 -22.91 11.01 -4.64
C ALA A 428 -23.83 11.43 -5.81
N ASP A 429 -24.02 10.56 -6.82
CA ASP A 429 -24.82 10.78 -8.02
C ASP A 429 -26.33 10.50 -7.85
N ASN A 430 -26.78 10.25 -6.61
CA ASN A 430 -28.17 9.94 -6.26
C ASN A 430 -28.74 8.66 -6.94
N GLN A 431 -27.87 7.77 -7.44
CA GLN A 431 -28.29 6.45 -7.92
C GLN A 431 -28.85 5.56 -6.80
N TYR A 432 -28.34 5.72 -5.57
CA TYR A 432 -28.76 4.97 -4.40
C TYR A 432 -29.46 5.86 -3.38
N ASP A 433 -30.49 5.31 -2.74
CA ASP A 433 -31.34 6.06 -1.82
C ASP A 433 -30.66 6.27 -0.45
N PRO A 434 -30.33 7.51 -0.05
CA PRO A 434 -29.71 7.79 1.24
C PRO A 434 -30.63 7.47 2.42
N ASP A 435 -31.95 7.48 2.22
CA ASP A 435 -32.94 7.17 3.26
C ASP A 435 -32.81 5.71 3.75
N LEU A 436 -32.21 4.83 2.94
CA LEU A 436 -32.01 3.41 3.26
C LEU A 436 -30.72 3.13 4.06
N VAL A 437 -29.90 4.14 4.40
CA VAL A 437 -28.66 3.94 5.16
C VAL A 437 -28.89 3.18 6.46
N GLY A 438 -29.99 3.49 7.16
CA GLY A 438 -30.37 2.80 8.40
C GLY A 438 -30.70 1.33 8.19
N GLU A 439 -31.41 0.99 7.12
CA GLU A 439 -31.73 -0.39 6.77
C GLU A 439 -30.50 -1.18 6.33
N MET A 440 -29.62 -0.54 5.56
CA MET A 440 -28.35 -1.12 5.13
C MET A 440 -27.41 -1.40 6.30
N ALA A 441 -27.35 -0.51 7.29
CA ALA A 441 -26.50 -0.70 8.48
C ALA A 441 -27.08 -1.73 9.47
N ARG A 442 -28.41 -1.85 9.56
CA ARG A 442 -29.11 -2.61 10.60
C ARG A 442 -28.67 -4.09 10.70
N PRO A 443 -28.54 -4.89 9.62
CA PRO A 443 -28.07 -6.27 9.74
C PRO A 443 -26.67 -6.42 10.33
N ILE A 444 -25.78 -5.45 10.08
CA ILE A 444 -24.42 -5.47 10.62
C ILE A 444 -24.44 -5.05 12.09
N LEU A 445 -25.20 -4.01 12.43
CA LEU A 445 -25.45 -3.63 13.81
C LEU A 445 -26.07 -4.82 14.58
N GLU A 446 -27.03 -5.54 14.05
CA GLU A 446 -27.59 -6.70 14.76
C GLU A 446 -26.67 -7.94 14.76
N GLY A 447 -25.46 -7.83 14.19
CA GLY A 447 -24.49 -8.92 14.15
C GLY A 447 -24.92 -10.08 13.24
N ARG A 448 -25.87 -9.83 12.32
CA ARG A 448 -26.41 -10.82 11.37
C ARG A 448 -25.66 -10.83 10.03
N ALA A 449 -24.94 -9.77 9.69
CA ALA A 449 -24.19 -9.65 8.44
C ALA A 449 -22.79 -9.05 8.64
N ASP A 450 -21.87 -9.43 7.76
CA ASP A 450 -20.56 -8.82 7.56
C ASP A 450 -20.57 -7.87 6.34
N LEU A 451 -21.42 -8.17 5.35
CA LEU A 451 -21.69 -7.41 4.14
C LEU A 451 -23.21 -7.36 3.90
N VAL A 452 -23.74 -6.18 3.60
CA VAL A 452 -25.11 -6.00 3.11
C VAL A 452 -25.06 -5.45 1.69
N MET A 453 -25.80 -6.07 0.77
CA MET A 453 -25.90 -5.65 -0.63
C MET A 453 -27.33 -5.21 -0.94
N GLY A 454 -27.50 -4.00 -1.44
CA GLY A 454 -28.79 -3.55 -1.94
C GLY A 454 -29.04 -4.14 -3.31
N SER A 455 -30.09 -4.94 -3.48
CA SER A 455 -30.40 -5.60 -4.75
C SER A 455 -31.59 -4.98 -5.46
N ARG A 456 -31.37 -4.63 -6.73
CA ARG A 456 -32.40 -4.18 -7.68
C ARG A 456 -33.17 -5.34 -8.30
N LEU A 457 -32.62 -6.56 -8.21
CA LEU A 457 -33.16 -7.77 -8.84
C LEU A 457 -33.93 -8.66 -7.86
N LEU A 458 -33.89 -8.38 -6.55
CA LEU A 458 -34.56 -9.19 -5.53
C LEU A 458 -36.09 -9.20 -5.71
N GLU A 459 -36.68 -8.07 -6.11
CA GLU A 459 -38.11 -7.95 -6.44
C GLU A 459 -38.40 -7.93 -7.95
N ASP A 460 -37.36 -8.10 -8.79
CA ASP A 460 -37.45 -8.09 -10.25
C ASP A 460 -38.06 -6.84 -10.91
N ARG A 461 -38.02 -5.70 -10.21
CA ARG A 461 -38.53 -4.40 -10.71
C ARG A 461 -37.49 -3.56 -11.46
N ALA A 462 -36.30 -4.08 -11.71
CA ALA A 462 -35.19 -3.31 -12.28
C ALA A 462 -35.47 -2.72 -13.67
N VAL A 463 -36.10 -3.47 -14.57
CA VAL A 463 -36.46 -2.96 -15.92
C VAL A 463 -37.54 -1.89 -15.81
N ALA A 464 -38.53 -2.08 -14.94
CA ALA A 464 -39.58 -1.09 -14.68
C ALA A 464 -39.03 0.21 -14.07
N GLY A 465 -37.94 0.14 -13.30
CA GLY A 465 -37.21 1.29 -12.75
C GLY A 465 -36.17 1.91 -13.71
N GLY A 466 -36.21 1.56 -15.00
CA GLY A 466 -35.41 2.21 -16.04
C GLY A 466 -34.07 1.53 -16.39
N MET A 467 -33.77 0.34 -15.86
CA MET A 467 -32.57 -0.40 -16.27
C MET A 467 -32.67 -0.86 -17.73
N PRO A 468 -31.67 -0.55 -18.59
CA PRO A 468 -31.66 -1.05 -19.96
C PRO A 468 -31.73 -2.59 -20.03
N PRO A 469 -32.56 -3.21 -20.89
CA PRO A 469 -32.75 -4.66 -20.93
C PRO A 469 -31.46 -5.45 -21.12
N TRP A 470 -30.52 -4.95 -21.92
CA TRP A 470 -29.23 -5.59 -22.14
C TRP A 470 -28.34 -5.57 -20.88
N LYS A 471 -28.43 -4.54 -20.03
CA LYS A 471 -27.76 -4.50 -18.73
C LYS A 471 -28.40 -5.51 -17.78
N TRP A 472 -29.72 -5.61 -17.79
CA TRP A 472 -30.45 -6.59 -16.99
C TRP A 472 -30.06 -8.03 -17.37
N VAL A 473 -30.02 -8.37 -18.66
CA VAL A 473 -29.57 -9.69 -19.13
C VAL A 473 -28.12 -9.96 -18.73
N GLY A 474 -27.22 -9.00 -18.98
CA GLY A 474 -25.81 -9.12 -18.60
C GLY A 474 -25.62 -9.36 -17.11
N ASN A 475 -26.34 -8.60 -16.27
CA ASN A 475 -26.31 -8.72 -14.82
C ASN A 475 -26.78 -10.10 -14.35
N ARG A 476 -27.88 -10.62 -14.90
CA ARG A 476 -28.38 -11.97 -14.60
C ARG A 476 -27.39 -13.07 -15.00
N LEU A 477 -26.80 -12.98 -16.19
CA LEU A 477 -25.84 -13.96 -16.68
C LEU A 477 -24.55 -14.00 -15.84
N LEU A 478 -24.01 -12.83 -15.50
CA LEU A 478 -22.82 -12.72 -14.66
C LEU A 478 -23.13 -13.18 -13.23
N THR A 479 -24.25 -12.75 -12.65
CA THR A 479 -24.72 -13.20 -11.32
C THR A 479 -24.86 -14.72 -11.26
N TRP A 480 -25.38 -15.37 -12.31
CA TRP A 480 -25.43 -16.83 -12.39
C TRP A 480 -24.03 -17.45 -12.37
N ALA A 481 -23.10 -16.91 -13.14
CA ALA A 481 -21.72 -17.41 -13.19
C ALA A 481 -21.00 -17.23 -11.85
N GLU A 482 -21.19 -16.08 -11.20
CA GLU A 482 -20.65 -15.73 -9.88
C GLU A 482 -21.21 -16.66 -8.79
N ASN A 483 -22.53 -16.84 -8.73
CA ASN A 483 -23.15 -17.80 -7.80
C ASN A 483 -22.60 -19.22 -7.98
N ARG A 484 -22.42 -19.66 -9.23
CA ARG A 484 -21.84 -20.98 -9.53
C ARG A 484 -20.36 -21.08 -9.14
N ALA A 485 -19.60 -19.99 -9.23
CA ALA A 485 -18.19 -19.97 -8.87
C ALA A 485 -17.97 -19.87 -7.35
N PHE A 486 -18.78 -19.07 -6.65
CA PHE A 486 -18.69 -18.83 -5.22
C PHE A 486 -19.48 -19.84 -4.37
N GLY A 487 -20.37 -20.64 -4.99
CA GLY A 487 -21.26 -21.54 -4.26
C GLY A 487 -22.36 -20.79 -3.49
N ALA A 488 -22.73 -19.59 -3.96
CA ALA A 488 -23.71 -18.71 -3.34
C ALA A 488 -25.02 -18.66 -4.14
N ARG A 489 -26.01 -17.91 -3.63
CA ARG A 489 -27.34 -17.77 -4.24
C ARG A 489 -27.86 -16.33 -4.14
N PHE A 490 -27.01 -15.35 -4.45
CA PHE A 490 -27.42 -13.95 -4.42
C PHE A 490 -28.22 -13.56 -5.66
N SER A 491 -29.10 -12.58 -5.51
CA SER A 491 -29.91 -12.02 -6.58
C SER A 491 -29.14 -11.04 -7.47
N GLU A 492 -28.12 -10.34 -6.93
CA GLU A 492 -27.30 -9.38 -7.67
C GLU A 492 -25.90 -9.18 -7.06
N TYR A 493 -24.85 -9.19 -7.89
CA TYR A 493 -23.47 -8.84 -7.47
C TYR A 493 -23.04 -7.42 -7.92
N HIS A 494 -23.69 -6.85 -8.94
CA HIS A 494 -23.24 -5.62 -9.61
C HIS A 494 -23.87 -4.35 -9.07
N THR A 495 -24.35 -4.40 -7.83
CA THR A 495 -24.80 -3.24 -7.08
C THR A 495 -23.63 -2.53 -6.40
N GLY A 496 -23.65 -1.21 -6.46
CA GLY A 496 -22.78 -0.33 -5.69
C GLY A 496 -23.35 -0.01 -4.31
N TYR A 497 -24.63 -0.31 -4.01
CA TYR A 497 -25.15 -0.01 -2.67
C TYR A 497 -24.73 -1.10 -1.69
N ARG A 498 -23.71 -0.80 -0.88
CA ARG A 498 -23.10 -1.79 0.00
C ARG A 498 -22.85 -1.21 1.39
N ALA A 499 -23.05 -2.03 2.40
CA ALA A 499 -22.58 -1.75 3.75
C ALA A 499 -21.64 -2.87 4.20
N PHE A 500 -20.57 -2.50 4.90
CA PHE A 500 -19.56 -3.42 5.40
C PHE A 500 -19.40 -3.26 6.90
N SER A 501 -19.24 -4.37 7.62
CA SER A 501 -18.65 -4.29 8.96
C SER A 501 -17.19 -3.87 8.84
N ALA A 502 -16.72 -3.08 9.80
CA ALA A 502 -15.32 -2.67 9.87
C ALA A 502 -14.38 -3.88 9.98
N ASP A 503 -14.80 -4.91 10.71
CA ASP A 503 -14.06 -6.16 10.85
C ASP A 503 -13.94 -6.92 9.53
N ALA A 504 -14.99 -6.96 8.71
CA ALA A 504 -14.92 -7.55 7.38
C ALA A 504 -13.90 -6.86 6.49
N LEU A 505 -13.91 -5.51 6.45
CA LEU A 505 -12.93 -4.73 5.69
C LEU A 505 -11.50 -4.96 6.19
N ARG A 506 -11.28 -5.05 7.52
CA ARG A 506 -9.96 -5.30 8.11
C ARG A 506 -9.39 -6.69 7.80
N ARG A 507 -10.23 -7.67 7.43
CA ARG A 507 -9.81 -9.05 7.12
C ARG A 507 -9.36 -9.23 5.66
N VAL A 508 -9.73 -8.33 4.76
CA VAL A 508 -9.48 -8.46 3.30
C VAL A 508 -8.41 -7.49 2.82
N ALA A 509 -7.67 -7.86 1.77
CA ALA A 509 -6.61 -7.05 1.19
C ALA A 509 -7.15 -6.11 0.09
N PHE A 510 -8.24 -5.39 0.37
CA PHE A 510 -8.92 -4.55 -0.62
C PHE A 510 -8.03 -3.45 -1.23
N LEU A 511 -6.97 -3.04 -0.53
CA LEU A 511 -5.96 -2.10 -1.06
C LEU A 511 -5.21 -2.66 -2.29
N ARG A 512 -5.14 -3.98 -2.45
CA ARG A 512 -4.54 -4.67 -3.60
C ARG A 512 -5.49 -4.83 -4.80
N ASN A 513 -6.75 -4.45 -4.65
CA ASN A 513 -7.73 -4.57 -5.72
C ASN A 513 -7.45 -3.59 -6.85
N ASP A 514 -8.16 -3.72 -7.96
CA ASP A 514 -8.13 -2.77 -9.05
C ASP A 514 -8.60 -1.36 -8.61
N ASP A 515 -8.08 -0.34 -9.27
CA ASP A 515 -8.49 1.05 -9.03
C ASP A 515 -9.80 1.41 -9.78
N GLY A 516 -10.32 0.53 -10.65
CA GLY A 516 -11.57 0.72 -11.40
C GLY A 516 -12.77 -0.09 -10.89
N PHE A 517 -13.81 -0.18 -11.70
CA PHE A 517 -15.11 -0.79 -11.34
C PHE A 517 -15.05 -2.28 -10.92
N VAL A 518 -14.06 -3.05 -11.39
CA VAL A 518 -13.95 -4.47 -11.03
C VAL A 518 -13.58 -4.67 -9.54
N PHE A 519 -13.11 -3.62 -8.86
CA PHE A 519 -12.89 -3.60 -7.41
C PHE A 519 -14.04 -4.26 -6.64
N ASP A 520 -15.27 -3.94 -7.03
CA ASP A 520 -16.49 -4.42 -6.38
C ASP A 520 -16.61 -5.95 -6.41
N GLN A 521 -16.11 -6.60 -7.45
CA GLN A 521 -16.13 -8.06 -7.54
C GLN A 521 -14.95 -8.69 -6.80
N GLU A 522 -13.79 -8.03 -6.80
CA GLU A 522 -12.62 -8.53 -6.09
C GLU A 522 -12.80 -8.49 -4.57
N ILE A 523 -13.44 -7.46 -4.02
CA ILE A 523 -13.71 -7.38 -2.58
C ILE A 523 -14.77 -8.39 -2.13
N VAL A 524 -15.83 -8.60 -2.93
CA VAL A 524 -16.85 -9.63 -2.63
C VAL A 524 -16.23 -11.02 -2.69
N ALA A 525 -15.41 -11.31 -3.71
CA ALA A 525 -14.68 -12.57 -3.80
C ALA A 525 -13.81 -12.83 -2.54
N GLN A 526 -13.08 -11.80 -2.06
CA GLN A 526 -12.30 -11.89 -0.82
C GLN A 526 -13.15 -12.16 0.42
N LEU A 527 -14.28 -11.48 0.54
CA LEU A 527 -15.18 -11.64 1.69
C LEU A 527 -15.81 -13.04 1.71
N LEU A 528 -16.27 -13.53 0.56
CA LEU A 528 -16.86 -14.87 0.44
C LEU A 528 -15.84 -15.97 0.71
N GLU A 529 -14.60 -15.82 0.23
CA GLU A 529 -13.51 -16.75 0.54
C GLU A 529 -13.27 -16.87 2.06
N ARG A 530 -13.45 -15.77 2.79
CA ARG A 530 -13.32 -15.72 4.26
C ARG A 530 -14.62 -16.06 5.01
N GLY A 531 -15.63 -16.57 4.33
CA GLY A 531 -16.89 -16.98 4.96
C GLY A 531 -17.71 -15.81 5.53
N ALA A 532 -17.60 -14.62 4.95
CA ALA A 532 -18.42 -13.47 5.36
C ALA A 532 -19.92 -13.77 5.23
N ARG A 533 -20.71 -13.32 6.22
CA ARG A 533 -22.17 -13.42 6.18
C ARG A 533 -22.72 -12.29 5.32
N VAL A 534 -23.46 -12.61 4.29
CA VAL A 534 -23.99 -11.63 3.33
C VAL A 534 -25.51 -11.60 3.41
N VAL A 535 -26.09 -10.41 3.48
CA VAL A 535 -27.54 -10.17 3.44
C VAL A 535 -27.88 -9.28 2.26
N GLU A 536 -28.94 -9.60 1.53
CA GLU A 536 -29.49 -8.75 0.48
C GLU A 536 -30.72 -7.99 0.99
N ILE A 537 -30.85 -6.71 0.62
CA ILE A 537 -32.02 -5.87 0.90
C ILE A 537 -32.58 -5.38 -0.44
N PRO A 538 -33.89 -5.42 -0.68
CA PRO A 538 -34.46 -4.87 -1.91
C PRO A 538 -34.28 -3.36 -1.96
N ILE A 539 -33.79 -2.82 -3.08
CA ILE A 539 -33.62 -1.38 -3.29
C ILE A 539 -34.32 -0.92 -4.57
N PRO A 540 -34.83 0.33 -4.62
CA PRO A 540 -35.42 0.88 -5.83
C PRO A 540 -34.36 1.05 -6.92
N THR A 541 -34.77 0.90 -8.18
CA THR A 541 -33.91 1.19 -9.34
C THR A 541 -34.17 2.62 -9.81
N ARG A 542 -33.11 3.45 -9.83
CA ARG A 542 -33.15 4.83 -10.32
C ARG A 542 -32.13 5.01 -11.45
N TYR A 543 -32.59 4.95 -12.70
CA TYR A 543 -31.82 5.38 -13.87
C TYR A 543 -32.45 6.67 -14.41
N PHE A 544 -31.73 7.80 -14.27
CA PHE A 544 -32.10 9.09 -14.85
C PHE A 544 -30.90 9.67 -15.62
N HIS A 545 -31.12 10.69 -16.46
CA HIS A 545 -30.13 11.18 -17.43
C HIS A 545 -28.90 11.78 -16.73
N GLU A 546 -29.09 12.34 -15.54
CA GLU A 546 -28.06 12.96 -14.71
C GLU A 546 -27.23 11.93 -13.92
N ALA A 547 -27.67 10.67 -13.83
CA ALA A 547 -26.90 9.61 -13.19
C ALA A 547 -25.84 9.05 -14.15
N SER A 548 -24.63 8.79 -13.63
CA SER A 548 -23.53 8.27 -14.44
C SER A 548 -23.89 6.93 -15.07
N SER A 549 -24.05 6.89 -16.41
CA SER A 549 -24.36 5.67 -17.13
C SER A 549 -23.14 5.10 -17.85
N VAL A 550 -22.74 3.88 -17.45
CA VAL A 550 -21.62 3.18 -18.09
C VAL A 550 -22.00 2.76 -19.52
N SER A 551 -21.11 3.04 -20.49
CA SER A 551 -21.26 2.69 -21.91
C SER A 551 -21.33 1.17 -22.14
N PHE A 552 -21.83 0.73 -23.30
CA PHE A 552 -21.86 -0.69 -23.67
C PHE A 552 -20.46 -1.32 -23.71
N ARG A 553 -19.49 -0.65 -24.36
CA ARG A 553 -18.10 -1.14 -24.45
C ARG A 553 -17.46 -1.31 -23.07
N SER A 554 -17.65 -0.32 -22.20
CA SER A 554 -17.19 -0.37 -20.81
C SER A 554 -17.87 -1.49 -20.02
N SER A 555 -19.15 -1.75 -20.26
CA SER A 555 -19.90 -2.84 -19.62
C SER A 555 -19.42 -4.22 -20.06
N VAL A 556 -19.07 -4.40 -21.35
CA VAL A 556 -18.48 -5.65 -21.86
C VAL A 556 -17.09 -5.88 -21.26
N ALA A 557 -16.24 -4.85 -21.25
CA ALA A 557 -14.93 -4.93 -20.62
C ALA A 557 -15.04 -5.29 -19.13
N TYR A 558 -15.99 -4.67 -18.42
CA TYR A 558 -16.31 -5.03 -17.04
C TYR A 558 -16.70 -6.50 -16.89
N GLY A 559 -17.65 -6.99 -17.70
CA GLY A 559 -18.08 -8.39 -17.66
C GLY A 559 -16.93 -9.38 -17.88
N LEU A 560 -16.05 -9.13 -18.86
CA LEU A 560 -14.87 -9.97 -19.10
C LEU A 560 -13.90 -9.96 -17.92
N ARG A 561 -13.69 -8.79 -17.29
CA ARG A 561 -12.84 -8.66 -16.10
C ARG A 561 -13.45 -9.38 -14.90
N THR A 562 -14.77 -9.34 -14.72
CA THR A 562 -15.48 -10.13 -13.70
C THR A 562 -15.26 -11.62 -13.92
N LEU A 563 -15.37 -12.13 -15.15
CA LEU A 563 -15.07 -13.53 -15.44
C LEU A 563 -13.60 -13.90 -15.12
N LEU A 564 -12.65 -13.00 -15.35
CA LEU A 564 -11.26 -13.19 -14.96
C LEU A 564 -11.10 -13.25 -13.43
N VAL A 565 -11.84 -12.44 -12.67
CA VAL A 565 -11.90 -12.54 -11.19
C VAL A 565 -12.38 -13.93 -10.78
N LEU A 566 -13.41 -14.49 -11.44
CA LEU A 566 -13.89 -15.85 -11.16
C LEU A 566 -12.84 -16.93 -11.47
N VAL A 567 -12.13 -16.80 -12.60
CA VAL A 567 -11.04 -17.71 -12.96
C VAL A 567 -9.93 -17.65 -11.89
N ARG A 568 -9.59 -16.45 -11.42
CA ARG A 568 -8.60 -16.23 -10.37
C ARG A 568 -9.05 -16.80 -9.02
N PHE A 569 -10.31 -16.59 -8.64
CA PHE A 569 -10.93 -17.17 -7.45
C PHE A 569 -10.84 -18.70 -7.46
N ARG A 570 -11.22 -19.33 -8.57
CA ARG A 570 -11.11 -20.79 -8.72
C ARG A 570 -9.66 -21.28 -8.70
N ASN A 571 -8.72 -20.49 -9.25
CA ASN A 571 -7.29 -20.80 -9.23
C ASN A 571 -6.62 -20.54 -7.87
N HIS A 572 -7.27 -19.84 -6.94
CA HIS A 572 -6.76 -19.63 -5.59
C HIS A 572 -6.59 -20.93 -4.81
N VAL A 573 -7.42 -21.95 -5.07
CA VAL A 573 -7.27 -23.30 -4.53
C VAL A 573 -5.88 -23.91 -4.88
N ARG A 574 -5.13 -23.30 -5.80
CA ARG A 574 -3.75 -23.67 -6.18
C ARG A 574 -2.67 -22.67 -5.69
N GLY A 575 -3.01 -21.71 -4.83
CA GLY A 575 -2.08 -20.73 -4.24
C GLY A 575 -1.62 -19.61 -5.19
N ARG A 576 -2.39 -19.28 -6.24
CA ARG A 576 -1.96 -18.38 -7.33
C ARG A 576 -2.65 -17.01 -7.37
N TRP A 577 -3.39 -16.63 -6.33
CA TRP A 577 -4.06 -15.32 -6.30
C TRP A 577 -3.76 -14.56 -5.00
N ALA A 578 -2.77 -13.67 -5.09
CA ALA A 578 -2.22 -12.90 -3.97
C ALA A 578 -3.19 -11.86 -3.38
N ASN A 579 -4.28 -11.51 -4.10
CA ASN A 579 -5.29 -10.56 -3.58
C ASN A 579 -6.23 -11.23 -2.55
N LEU A 580 -6.23 -12.56 -2.45
CA LEU A 580 -6.95 -13.28 -1.39
C LEU A 580 -6.08 -13.48 -0.13
N GLU A 581 -4.80 -13.13 -0.15
CA GLU A 581 -3.97 -13.19 1.06
C GLU A 581 -4.41 -12.15 2.10
N ALA A 582 -4.03 -12.34 3.36
CA ALA A 582 -4.39 -11.42 4.43
C ALA A 582 -3.69 -10.05 4.25
N PRO A 583 -4.38 -8.92 4.51
CA PRO A 583 -3.82 -7.57 4.36
C PRO A 583 -2.57 -7.40 5.22
N ILE A 584 -1.54 -6.73 4.71
CA ILE A 584 -0.26 -6.55 5.42
C ILE A 584 -0.22 -5.23 6.20
N GLY A 585 -0.98 -4.24 5.75
CA GLY A 585 -1.07 -2.93 6.41
C GLY A 585 -2.05 -2.96 7.59
N SER A 586 -1.69 -2.31 8.70
CA SER A 586 -2.59 -2.15 9.84
C SER A 586 -3.57 -0.99 9.59
N LEU A 587 -4.84 -1.33 9.37
CA LEU A 587 -5.95 -0.36 9.22
C LEU A 587 -6.54 0.09 10.58
N ARG A 588 -5.77 -0.03 11.66
CA ARG A 588 -6.16 0.45 12.98
C ARG A 588 -6.24 1.98 13.02
N PRO A 589 -6.96 2.57 13.99
CA PRO A 589 -6.90 4.01 14.23
C PRO A 589 -5.47 4.53 14.37
N HIS A 590 -5.25 5.77 13.96
CA HIS A 590 -3.92 6.40 13.95
C HIS A 590 -3.28 6.43 15.34
N ASP A 591 -4.06 6.74 16.38
CA ASP A 591 -3.57 6.85 17.76
C ASP A 591 -3.12 5.50 18.32
N GLU A 592 -3.79 4.40 17.96
CA GLU A 592 -3.35 3.05 18.32
C GLU A 592 -2.02 2.68 17.66
N ARG A 593 -1.76 3.18 16.43
CA ARG A 593 -0.48 2.96 15.75
C ARG A 593 0.64 3.74 16.42
N ILE A 594 0.42 5.03 16.73
CA ILE A 594 1.40 5.85 17.44
C ILE A 594 1.69 5.28 18.81
N ALA A 595 0.68 4.91 19.60
CA ALA A 595 0.87 4.34 20.92
C ALA A 595 1.72 3.05 20.87
N ARG A 596 1.52 2.20 19.86
CA ARG A 596 2.35 1.00 19.65
C ARG A 596 3.76 1.31 19.17
N ALA A 597 3.93 2.27 18.26
CA ALA A 597 5.24 2.70 17.78
C ALA A 597 6.05 3.31 18.93
N ALA A 598 5.43 4.14 19.78
CA ALA A 598 6.02 4.68 20.99
C ALA A 598 6.39 3.57 21.99
N ALA A 599 5.52 2.57 22.19
CA ALA A 599 5.80 1.43 23.06
C ALA A 599 6.96 0.55 22.53
N ARG A 600 7.16 0.46 21.21
CA ARG A 600 8.30 -0.26 20.60
C ARG A 600 9.63 0.48 20.76
N ARG A 601 9.59 1.82 20.82
CA ARG A 601 10.78 2.67 21.04
C ARG A 601 11.28 2.68 22.49
N GLN A 602 10.55 2.06 23.43
CA GLN A 602 10.99 1.88 24.82
C GLN A 602 11.42 0.42 25.07
N PRO A 603 12.69 0.06 24.82
CA PRO A 603 13.19 -1.23 25.26
C PRO A 603 13.40 -1.19 26.79
N GLY A 604 12.51 -1.82 27.56
CA GLY A 604 12.82 -2.15 28.98
C GLY A 604 11.76 -1.89 30.05
N ALA A 605 10.46 -1.79 29.74
CA ALA A 605 9.42 -1.76 30.77
C ALA A 605 8.50 -3.00 30.69
N ALA A 606 9.07 -4.18 30.95
CA ALA A 606 8.34 -5.37 31.38
C ALA A 606 9.28 -6.30 32.16
#